data_AF-A1S2V5-F1
#
_entry.id   AF-A1S2V5-F1
#
_cell.length_a   1.000
_cell.length_b   1.000
_cell.length_c   1.000
_cell.angle_alpha   90.00
_cell.angle_beta   90.00
_cell.angle_gamma   90.00
#
_symmetry.space_group_name_H-M   'P 1'
#
loop_
_entity.id
_entity.type
_entity.pdbx_description
1 polymer ?
#
loop_
_entity_poly.entity_id
_entity_poly.type
_entity_poly.pdbx_seq_one_letter_code
_entity_poly.pdbx_strand_id
1 'polypeptide(L)'
;MKLSILTGLLALAFNAMAAAQPPSFDCGKLPGNAPSAEKLVCTDLELAALDRQLNEVYQTIVARAGDGLPPLFKAEQRGWIKGRNECWKSEDLAACVAKSYRSRTAELQARYRLVAMKGPFSWRCDDNSEVIISYFDTEPATAIAERGDSVSLMYVAPSGSGARYQGPSESFWEHQGEAEVIWGFEAPVLKCTLAP
;
A
#
# COMPACT_ATOMS: atom_id res chain seq x y z
N MET A 1 21.37 66.10 -26.12
CA MET A 1 21.21 65.55 -24.75
C MET A 1 19.71 65.29 -24.58
N LYS A 2 19.11 64.12 -24.39
CA LYS A 2 19.46 62.69 -24.33
C LYS A 2 18.14 61.97 -24.71
N LEU A 3 18.19 61.01 -25.64
CA LEU A 3 17.02 60.22 -26.07
C LEU A 3 16.92 58.99 -25.15
N SER A 4 15.87 58.89 -24.35
CA SER A 4 15.65 57.73 -23.46
C SER A 4 14.71 56.73 -24.13
N ILE A 5 15.27 55.60 -24.57
CA ILE A 5 14.53 54.45 -25.12
C ILE A 5 14.06 53.61 -23.94
N LEU A 6 12.74 53.53 -23.71
CA LEU A 6 12.14 52.54 -22.80
C LEU A 6 12.10 51.19 -23.51
N THR A 7 13.04 50.31 -23.18
CA THR A 7 13.01 48.90 -23.57
C THR A 7 12.03 48.16 -22.65
N GLY A 8 10.83 47.87 -23.15
CA GLY A 8 9.88 46.99 -22.48
C GLY A 8 10.38 45.54 -22.53
N LEU A 9 10.82 45.00 -21.39
CA LEU A 9 11.03 43.56 -21.24
C LEU A 9 9.67 42.85 -21.18
N LEU A 10 9.29 42.21 -22.29
CA LEU A 10 8.18 41.27 -22.33
C LEU A 10 8.64 39.96 -21.68
N ALA A 11 8.30 39.75 -20.41
CA ALA A 11 8.56 38.49 -19.72
C ALA A 11 7.62 37.41 -20.27
N LEU A 12 8.15 36.54 -21.14
CA LEU A 12 7.49 35.31 -21.58
C LEU A 12 7.41 34.36 -20.38
N ALA A 13 6.24 34.29 -19.73
CA ALA A 13 5.95 33.25 -18.76
C ALA A 13 5.88 31.90 -19.49
N PHE A 14 6.96 31.11 -19.43
CA PHE A 14 6.94 29.70 -19.82
C PHE A 14 6.09 28.94 -18.80
N ASN A 15 4.79 28.82 -19.07
CA ASN A 15 3.97 27.81 -18.44
C ASN A 15 4.41 26.46 -18.99
N ALA A 16 5.37 25.82 -18.32
CA ALA A 16 5.66 24.41 -18.53
C ALA A 16 4.39 23.63 -18.12
N MET A 17 3.53 23.29 -19.08
CA MET A 17 2.52 22.25 -18.87
C MET A 17 3.31 21.00 -18.50
N ALA A 18 3.26 20.62 -17.21
CA ALA A 18 3.84 19.38 -16.74
C ALA A 18 3.18 18.25 -17.54
N ALA A 19 3.93 17.67 -18.47
CA ALA A 19 3.44 16.56 -19.27
C ALA A 19 3.08 15.42 -18.32
N ALA A 20 1.85 14.92 -18.46
CA ALA A 20 1.37 13.71 -17.83
C ALA A 20 2.44 12.61 -17.94
N GLN A 21 3.00 12.21 -16.80
CA GLN A 21 3.98 11.13 -16.77
C GLN A 21 3.27 9.80 -17.03
N PRO A 22 3.78 8.95 -17.95
CA PRO A 22 3.20 7.63 -18.19
C PRO A 22 3.36 6.72 -16.97
N PRO A 23 2.61 5.60 -16.88
CA PRO A 23 2.88 4.56 -15.89
C PRO A 23 4.26 3.91 -16.13
N SER A 24 4.68 3.05 -15.20
CA SER A 24 5.97 2.36 -15.24
C SER A 24 6.11 1.31 -16.35
N PHE A 25 5.04 1.05 -17.10
CA PHE A 25 5.00 0.13 -18.23
C PHE A 25 4.64 0.84 -19.54
N ASP A 26 5.00 0.22 -20.66
CA ASP A 26 4.84 0.81 -21.99
C ASP A 26 3.41 0.65 -22.52
N CYS A 27 2.61 1.71 -22.37
CA CYS A 27 1.24 1.78 -22.87
C CYS A 27 1.11 1.54 -24.38
N GLY A 28 2.15 1.87 -25.17
CA GLY A 28 2.16 1.67 -26.61
C GLY A 28 2.31 0.21 -27.03
N LYS A 29 2.70 -0.67 -26.10
CA LYS A 29 2.86 -2.12 -26.32
C LYS A 29 1.67 -2.94 -25.81
N LEU A 30 0.63 -2.32 -25.27
CA LEU A 30 -0.56 -3.04 -24.84
C LEU A 30 -1.26 -3.68 -26.05
N PRO A 31 -1.56 -4.99 -26.03
CA PRO A 31 -2.32 -5.61 -27.10
C PRO A 31 -3.78 -5.11 -27.08
N GLY A 32 -4.50 -5.27 -28.20
CA GLY A 32 -5.90 -4.83 -28.30
C GLY A 32 -6.83 -5.47 -27.25
N ASN A 33 -6.52 -6.69 -26.80
CA ASN A 33 -7.22 -7.41 -25.74
C ASN A 33 -6.61 -7.21 -24.34
N ALA A 34 -5.79 -6.17 -24.13
CA ALA A 34 -5.23 -5.88 -22.82
C ALA A 34 -6.32 -5.72 -21.74
N PRO A 35 -6.04 -6.12 -20.48
CA PRO A 35 -6.94 -5.93 -19.35
C PRO A 35 -7.44 -4.49 -19.21
N SER A 36 -8.71 -4.32 -18.85
CA SER A 36 -9.32 -3.00 -18.68
C SER A 36 -8.57 -2.14 -17.66
N ALA A 37 -8.06 -2.75 -16.59
CA ALA A 37 -7.25 -2.07 -15.59
C ALA A 37 -5.96 -1.44 -16.18
N GLU A 38 -5.24 -2.16 -17.05
CA GLU A 38 -4.01 -1.65 -17.67
C GLU A 38 -4.29 -0.52 -18.66
N LYS A 39 -5.35 -0.67 -19.46
CA LYS A 39 -5.83 0.39 -20.37
C LYS A 39 -6.22 1.64 -19.59
N LEU A 40 -6.91 1.47 -18.46
CA LEU A 40 -7.31 2.58 -17.60
C LEU A 40 -6.08 3.29 -17.01
N VAL A 41 -5.12 2.54 -16.45
CA VAL A 41 -3.86 3.10 -15.91
C VAL A 41 -3.07 3.90 -16.95
N CYS A 42 -3.17 3.56 -18.24
CA CYS A 42 -2.54 4.32 -19.31
C CYS A 42 -3.19 5.67 -19.64
N THR A 43 -4.44 5.89 -19.22
CA THR A 43 -5.23 7.09 -19.58
C THR A 43 -5.60 7.93 -18.37
N ASP A 44 -5.55 7.36 -17.17
CA ASP A 44 -5.82 8.02 -15.90
C ASP A 44 -4.50 8.42 -15.20
N LEU A 45 -4.34 9.73 -14.96
CA LEU A 45 -3.11 10.28 -14.40
C LEU A 45 -2.85 9.89 -12.94
N GLU A 46 -3.91 9.74 -12.15
CA GLU A 46 -3.80 9.37 -10.74
C GLU A 46 -3.43 7.90 -10.62
N LEU A 47 -4.03 7.03 -11.43
CA LEU A 47 -3.68 5.61 -11.47
C LEU A 47 -2.29 5.38 -12.04
N ALA A 48 -1.86 6.15 -13.05
CA ALA A 48 -0.48 6.12 -13.53
C ALA A 48 0.52 6.53 -12.42
N ALA A 49 0.16 7.50 -11.57
CA ALA A 49 0.99 7.89 -10.42
C ALA A 49 1.08 6.78 -9.37
N LEU A 50 -0.04 6.13 -9.04
CA LEU A 50 -0.04 4.97 -8.14
C LEU A 50 0.80 3.79 -8.67
N ASP A 51 0.78 3.57 -9.99
CA ASP A 51 1.62 2.57 -10.64
C ASP A 51 3.12 2.87 -10.47
N ARG A 52 3.53 4.12 -10.73
CA ARG A 52 4.92 4.55 -10.52
C ARG A 52 5.36 4.41 -9.07
N GLN A 53 4.52 4.82 -8.11
CA GLN A 53 4.80 4.69 -6.68
C GLN A 53 5.05 3.23 -6.28
N LEU A 54 4.19 2.31 -6.73
CA LEU A 54 4.39 0.89 -6.46
C LEU A 54 5.68 0.37 -7.12
N ASN A 55 5.99 0.79 -8.34
CA ASN A 55 7.22 0.41 -9.02
C ASN A 55 8.46 0.92 -8.27
N GLU A 56 8.48 2.15 -7.77
CA GLU A 56 9.59 2.69 -6.96
C GLU A 56 9.83 1.86 -5.69
N VAL A 57 8.76 1.47 -4.98
CA VAL A 57 8.83 0.57 -3.83
C VAL A 57 9.38 -0.79 -4.24
N TYR A 58 8.89 -1.37 -5.32
CA TYR A 58 9.35 -2.65 -5.84
C TYR A 58 10.85 -2.62 -6.20
N GLN A 59 11.30 -1.58 -6.92
CA GLN A 59 12.73 -1.43 -7.28
C GLN A 59 13.61 -1.24 -6.04
N THR A 60 13.12 -0.51 -5.04
CA THR A 60 13.82 -0.34 -3.76
C THR A 60 14.06 -1.70 -3.08
N ILE A 61 13.06 -2.58 -3.06
CA ILE A 61 13.17 -3.93 -2.49
C ILE A 61 14.18 -4.76 -3.27
N VAL A 62 14.08 -4.78 -4.60
CA VAL A 62 14.99 -5.55 -5.46
C VAL A 62 16.43 -5.07 -5.29
N ALA A 63 16.66 -3.76 -5.27
CA ALA A 63 17.99 -3.18 -5.11
C ALA A 63 18.59 -3.47 -3.74
N ARG A 64 17.80 -3.40 -2.65
CA ARG A 64 18.27 -3.70 -1.29
C ARG A 64 18.54 -5.20 -1.08
N ALA A 65 17.74 -6.06 -1.69
CA ALA A 65 17.83 -7.50 -1.46
C ALA A 65 18.96 -8.15 -2.27
N GLY A 66 19.24 -7.68 -3.50
CA GLY A 66 20.22 -8.32 -4.39
C GLY A 66 19.91 -9.82 -4.55
N ASP A 67 20.90 -10.66 -4.27
CA ASP A 67 20.77 -12.12 -4.31
C ASP A 67 19.92 -12.71 -3.15
N GLY A 68 19.65 -11.92 -2.10
CA GLY A 68 18.80 -12.30 -0.98
C GLY A 68 17.30 -12.09 -1.20
N LEU A 69 16.87 -11.74 -2.42
CA LEU A 69 15.46 -11.56 -2.74
C LEU A 69 14.72 -12.91 -2.62
N PRO A 70 13.59 -12.98 -1.88
CA PRO A 70 12.86 -14.23 -1.74
C PRO A 70 12.52 -14.84 -3.12
N PRO A 71 12.72 -16.16 -3.33
CA PRO A 71 12.55 -16.79 -4.64
C PRO A 71 11.18 -16.54 -5.28
N LEU A 72 10.14 -16.40 -4.46
CA LEU A 72 8.77 -16.20 -4.92
C LEU A 72 8.37 -14.74 -5.10
N PHE A 73 9.18 -13.75 -4.70
CA PHE A 73 8.80 -12.33 -4.71
C PHE A 73 8.30 -11.84 -6.07
N LYS A 74 9.04 -12.18 -7.15
CA LYS A 74 8.65 -11.81 -8.51
C LYS A 74 7.36 -12.51 -8.95
N ALA A 75 7.15 -13.74 -8.49
CA ALA A 75 5.94 -14.51 -8.80
C ALA A 75 4.72 -13.94 -8.07
N GLU A 76 4.86 -13.56 -6.81
CA GLU A 76 3.84 -12.88 -6.02
C GLU A 76 3.44 -11.55 -6.66
N GLN A 77 4.40 -10.75 -7.12
CA GLN A 77 4.11 -9.50 -7.82
C GLN A 77 3.30 -9.74 -9.12
N ARG A 78 3.63 -10.78 -9.90
CA ARG A 78 2.82 -11.17 -11.07
C ARG A 78 1.43 -11.65 -10.67
N GLY A 79 1.32 -12.38 -9.56
CA GLY A 79 0.04 -12.80 -8.98
C GLY A 79 -0.84 -11.60 -8.61
N TRP A 80 -0.25 -10.60 -7.95
CA TRP A 80 -0.93 -9.36 -7.62
C TRP A 80 -1.41 -8.61 -8.87
N ILE A 81 -0.59 -8.50 -9.93
CA ILE A 81 -1.00 -7.88 -11.22
C ILE A 81 -2.25 -8.57 -11.78
N LYS A 82 -2.29 -9.91 -11.75
CA LYS A 82 -3.48 -10.67 -12.18
C LYS A 82 -4.69 -10.33 -11.32
N GLY A 83 -4.53 -10.26 -9.99
CA GLY A 83 -5.60 -9.88 -9.07
C GLY A 83 -6.13 -8.46 -9.33
N ARG A 84 -5.25 -7.46 -9.50
CA ARG A 84 -5.65 -6.10 -9.92
C ARG A 84 -6.45 -6.12 -11.23
N ASN A 85 -6.04 -6.96 -12.18
CA ASN A 85 -6.73 -7.07 -13.46
C ASN A 85 -8.12 -7.68 -13.33
N GLU A 86 -8.48 -8.34 -12.22
CA GLU A 86 -9.85 -8.78 -11.93
C GLU A 86 -10.81 -7.65 -11.56
N CYS A 87 -10.32 -6.41 -11.40
CA CYS A 87 -11.17 -5.23 -11.16
C CYS A 87 -12.21 -4.98 -12.26
N TRP A 88 -12.12 -5.65 -13.42
CA TRP A 88 -13.20 -5.67 -14.42
C TRP A 88 -14.55 -6.17 -13.88
N LYS A 89 -14.53 -6.95 -12.78
CA LYS A 89 -15.71 -7.46 -12.09
C LYS A 89 -16.35 -6.42 -11.16
N SER A 90 -15.67 -5.31 -10.88
CA SER A 90 -16.16 -4.25 -9.98
C SER A 90 -17.09 -3.29 -10.73
N GLU A 91 -18.10 -2.77 -10.03
CA GLU A 91 -18.95 -1.69 -10.53
C GLU A 91 -18.15 -0.39 -10.75
N ASP A 92 -17.14 -0.14 -9.91
CA ASP A 92 -16.21 0.97 -10.04
C ASP A 92 -14.79 0.45 -10.30
N LEU A 93 -14.47 0.36 -11.59
CA LEU A 93 -13.17 -0.09 -12.07
C LEU A 93 -12.03 0.79 -11.53
N ALA A 94 -12.20 2.11 -11.51
CA ALA A 94 -11.15 3.04 -11.12
C ALA A 94 -10.85 2.94 -9.62
N ALA A 95 -11.88 2.93 -8.78
CA ALA A 95 -11.72 2.77 -7.33
C ALA A 95 -11.12 1.41 -6.97
N CYS A 96 -11.51 0.33 -7.66
CA CYS A 96 -10.92 -0.99 -7.45
C CYS A 96 -9.42 -1.01 -7.78
N VAL A 97 -9.02 -0.44 -8.93
CA VAL A 97 -7.62 -0.37 -9.35
C VAL A 97 -6.81 0.49 -8.39
N ALA A 98 -7.30 1.67 -8.01
CA ALA A 98 -6.66 2.55 -7.04
C ALA A 98 -6.42 1.85 -5.69
N LYS A 99 -7.45 1.19 -5.16
CA LYS A 99 -7.35 0.41 -3.92
C LYS A 99 -6.30 -0.69 -4.03
N SER A 100 -6.27 -1.43 -5.14
CA SER A 100 -5.30 -2.51 -5.34
C SER A 100 -3.85 -2.00 -5.31
N TYR A 101 -3.56 -0.87 -5.96
CA TYR A 101 -2.23 -0.25 -5.90
C TYR A 101 -1.85 0.23 -4.50
N ARG A 102 -2.76 0.95 -3.82
CA ARG A 102 -2.51 1.47 -2.47
C ARG A 102 -2.23 0.33 -1.48
N SER A 103 -3.10 -0.68 -1.45
CA SER A 103 -2.92 -1.85 -0.58
C SER A 103 -1.60 -2.57 -0.86
N ARG A 104 -1.26 -2.82 -2.13
CA ARG A 104 0.02 -3.48 -2.46
C ARG A 104 1.24 -2.65 -2.07
N THR A 105 1.17 -1.35 -2.25
CA THR A 105 2.25 -0.44 -1.86
C THR A 105 2.45 -0.47 -0.36
N ALA A 106 1.37 -0.34 0.42
CA ALA A 106 1.40 -0.43 1.88
C ALA A 106 1.89 -1.80 2.38
N GLU A 107 1.46 -2.89 1.75
CA GLU A 107 1.95 -4.24 2.03
C GLU A 107 3.47 -4.33 1.87
N LEU A 108 3.99 -3.93 0.72
CA LEU A 108 5.42 -4.03 0.43
C LEU A 108 6.23 -3.11 1.35
N GLN A 109 5.75 -1.90 1.62
CA GLN A 109 6.37 -0.99 2.57
C GLN A 109 6.45 -1.58 3.98
N ALA A 110 5.38 -2.21 4.47
CA ALA A 110 5.36 -2.81 5.80
C ALA A 110 6.24 -4.06 5.89
N ARG A 111 6.05 -5.03 4.98
CA ARG A 111 6.79 -6.31 5.00
C ARG A 111 8.31 -6.10 4.88
N TYR A 112 8.73 -5.09 4.12
CA TYR A 112 10.15 -4.78 3.92
C TYR A 112 10.64 -3.60 4.77
N ARG A 113 9.82 -3.13 5.73
CA ARG A 113 10.15 -2.06 6.68
C ARG A 113 10.74 -0.81 6.00
N LEU A 114 10.07 -0.35 4.94
CA LEU A 114 10.48 0.80 4.13
C LEU A 114 9.93 2.13 4.62
N VAL A 115 9.11 2.10 5.66
CA VAL A 115 8.52 3.27 6.33
C VAL A 115 8.76 3.19 7.84
N ALA A 116 8.44 4.26 8.57
CA ALA A 116 8.53 4.28 10.01
C ALA A 116 7.65 3.17 10.63
N MET A 117 8.17 2.55 11.68
CA MET A 117 7.57 1.43 12.40
C MET A 117 7.45 1.80 13.89
N LYS A 118 6.33 1.46 14.51
CA LYS A 118 6.09 1.58 15.96
C LYS A 118 5.82 0.21 16.56
N GLY A 119 6.49 -0.10 17.67
CA GLY A 119 6.50 -1.43 18.29
C GLY A 119 7.85 -2.14 18.12
N PRO A 120 7.92 -3.47 18.27
CA PRO A 120 6.79 -4.38 18.52
C PRO A 120 6.15 -4.17 19.91
N PHE A 121 4.84 -4.28 19.97
CA PHE A 121 4.06 -4.30 21.22
C PHE A 121 3.58 -5.72 21.49
N SER A 122 3.93 -6.28 22.64
CA SER A 122 3.46 -7.61 23.06
C SER A 122 2.11 -7.50 23.77
N TRP A 123 1.17 -8.37 23.40
CA TRP A 123 -0.16 -8.48 24.00
C TRP A 123 -0.35 -9.89 24.54
N ARG A 124 -0.65 -10.01 25.84
CA ARG A 124 -0.94 -11.29 26.50
C ARG A 124 -2.44 -11.56 26.43
N CYS A 125 -2.82 -12.70 25.86
CA CYS A 125 -4.22 -13.09 25.71
C CYS A 125 -4.69 -14.08 26.80
N ASP A 126 -6.00 -14.18 26.97
CA ASP A 126 -6.68 -15.04 27.96
C ASP A 126 -6.45 -16.56 27.76
N ASP A 127 -6.13 -16.98 26.54
CA ASP A 127 -5.70 -18.35 26.22
C ASP A 127 -4.22 -18.63 26.53
N ASN A 128 -3.52 -17.70 27.18
CA ASN A 128 -2.07 -17.68 27.44
C ASN A 128 -1.19 -17.52 26.19
N SER A 129 -1.78 -17.29 25.02
CA SER A 129 -1.00 -16.93 23.83
C SER A 129 -0.50 -15.48 23.90
N GLU A 130 0.45 -15.18 23.03
CA GLU A 130 1.00 -13.84 22.85
C GLU A 130 0.78 -13.40 21.40
N VAL A 131 0.35 -12.16 21.25
CA VAL A 131 0.24 -11.49 19.94
C VAL A 131 1.17 -10.30 19.94
N ILE A 132 2.08 -10.26 18.97
CA ILE A 132 3.03 -9.16 18.79
C ILE A 132 2.53 -8.28 17.65
N ILE A 133 2.33 -6.99 17.92
CA ILE A 133 1.85 -6.02 16.93
C ILE A 133 2.94 -5.02 16.60
N SER A 134 3.19 -4.86 15.30
CA SER A 134 4.05 -3.81 14.75
C SER A 134 3.24 -2.92 13.81
N TYR A 135 3.16 -1.62 14.09
CA TYR A 135 2.44 -0.66 13.25
C TYR A 135 3.39 0.03 12.27
N PHE A 136 2.90 0.34 11.08
CA PHE A 136 3.67 0.98 10.02
C PHE A 136 2.93 2.22 9.49
N ASP A 137 3.66 3.31 9.31
CA ASP A 137 3.14 4.58 8.78
C ASP A 137 2.99 4.50 7.24
N THR A 138 2.12 3.60 6.77
CA THR A 138 1.74 3.38 5.36
C THR A 138 0.39 4.04 5.03
N GLU A 139 -0.01 4.03 3.76
CA GLU A 139 -1.33 4.52 3.31
C GLU A 139 -2.04 3.46 2.44
N PRO A 140 -3.14 2.84 2.93
CA PRO A 140 -3.68 2.96 4.29
C PRO A 140 -2.74 2.37 5.33
N ALA A 141 -2.81 2.85 6.58
CA ALA A 141 -1.98 2.38 7.69
C ALA A 141 -2.08 0.87 7.88
N THR A 142 -0.94 0.23 8.14
CA THR A 142 -0.85 -1.23 8.28
C THR A 142 -0.29 -1.63 9.63
N ALA A 143 -0.64 -2.85 10.03
CA ALA A 143 -0.02 -3.55 11.14
C ALA A 143 0.44 -4.94 10.68
N ILE A 144 1.55 -5.42 11.21
CA ILE A 144 1.91 -6.83 11.14
C ILE A 144 1.69 -7.41 12.53
N ALA A 145 0.80 -8.41 12.60
CA ALA A 145 0.51 -9.17 13.79
C ALA A 145 1.21 -10.53 13.70
N GLU A 146 1.90 -10.93 14.76
CA GLU A 146 2.58 -12.22 14.86
C GLU A 146 2.00 -12.98 16.07
N ARG A 147 1.64 -14.26 15.87
CA ARG A 147 1.14 -15.15 16.93
C ARG A 147 1.74 -16.54 16.72
N GLY A 148 2.68 -16.93 17.57
CA GLY A 148 3.50 -18.13 17.33
C GLY A 148 4.27 -18.01 16.00
N ASP A 149 4.19 -19.04 15.16
CA ASP A 149 4.83 -19.04 13.83
C ASP A 149 3.99 -18.37 12.73
N SER A 150 2.82 -17.84 13.07
CA SER A 150 1.89 -17.25 12.12
C SER A 150 2.01 -15.72 12.08
N VAL A 151 1.94 -15.16 10.88
CA VAL A 151 2.04 -13.72 10.63
C VAL A 151 0.86 -13.27 9.79
N SER A 152 0.19 -12.18 10.20
CA SER A 152 -0.88 -11.55 9.46
C SER A 152 -0.56 -10.08 9.18
N LEU A 153 -0.57 -9.70 7.90
CA LEU A 153 -0.59 -8.30 7.51
C LEU A 153 -2.03 -7.81 7.57
N MET A 154 -2.24 -6.72 8.29
CA MET A 154 -3.53 -6.10 8.51
C MET A 154 -3.53 -4.65 8.03
N TYR A 155 -4.69 -4.18 7.60
CA TYR A 155 -4.94 -2.79 7.23
C TYR A 155 -5.87 -2.14 8.27
N VAL A 156 -5.69 -0.84 8.50
CA VAL A 156 -6.63 -0.08 9.33
C VAL A 156 -8.05 -0.21 8.78
N ALA A 157 -9.01 -0.39 9.69
CA ALA A 157 -10.42 -0.53 9.38
C ALA A 157 -11.25 0.49 10.18
N PRO A 158 -12.42 0.93 9.67
CA PRO A 158 -13.31 1.81 10.40
C PRO A 158 -13.69 1.23 11.77
N SER A 159 -13.70 2.07 12.81
CA SER A 159 -14.16 1.73 14.15
C SER A 159 -14.83 2.94 14.81
N GLY A 160 -15.78 2.70 15.73
CA GLY A 160 -16.44 3.76 16.49
C GLY A 160 -15.57 4.35 17.61
N SER A 161 -14.54 3.62 18.03
CA SER A 161 -13.52 4.05 18.98
C SER A 161 -12.32 3.10 18.94
N GLY A 162 -11.14 3.56 19.35
CA GLY A 162 -9.93 2.74 19.37
C GLY A 162 -9.30 2.56 17.98
N ALA A 163 -8.34 1.65 17.90
CA ALA A 163 -7.60 1.35 16.68
C ALA A 163 -7.91 -0.08 16.21
N ARG A 164 -8.60 -0.21 15.06
CA ARG A 164 -8.95 -1.51 14.47
C ARG A 164 -8.14 -1.78 13.22
N TYR A 165 -7.57 -2.97 13.16
CA TYR A 165 -6.83 -3.51 12.03
C TYR A 165 -7.43 -4.87 11.61
N GLN A 166 -7.52 -5.11 10.32
CA GLN A 166 -8.14 -6.29 9.74
C GLN A 166 -7.21 -6.91 8.69
N GLY A 167 -6.89 -8.19 8.87
CA GLY A 167 -6.19 -9.04 7.91
C GLY A 167 -7.18 -9.91 7.11
N PRO A 168 -6.68 -10.93 6.37
CA PRO A 168 -7.54 -11.82 5.59
C PRO A 168 -8.58 -12.57 6.42
N SER A 169 -8.15 -13.11 7.57
CA SER A 169 -9.01 -13.87 8.50
C SER A 169 -8.78 -13.46 9.97
N GLU A 170 -7.89 -12.51 10.21
CA GLU A 170 -7.54 -12.04 11.53
C GLU A 170 -8.02 -10.60 11.73
N SER A 171 -8.28 -10.22 12.97
CA SER A 171 -8.50 -8.83 13.36
C SER A 171 -7.84 -8.52 14.70
N PHE A 172 -7.44 -7.28 14.85
CA PHE A 172 -6.94 -6.71 16.09
C PHE A 172 -7.68 -5.39 16.34
N TRP A 173 -8.33 -5.24 17.49
CA TRP A 173 -9.01 -4.01 17.86
C TRP A 173 -8.60 -3.58 19.27
N GLU A 174 -7.80 -2.52 19.36
CA GLU A 174 -7.35 -1.95 20.62
C GLU A 174 -8.23 -0.80 21.08
N HIS A 175 -8.53 -0.76 22.37
CA HIS A 175 -9.16 0.36 23.05
C HIS A 175 -8.70 0.43 24.50
N GLN A 176 -8.01 1.53 24.86
CA GLN A 176 -7.60 1.84 26.24
C GLN A 176 -6.68 0.79 26.88
N GLY A 177 -5.76 0.20 26.11
CA GLY A 177 -4.79 -0.79 26.63
C GLY A 177 -5.32 -2.22 26.73
N GLU A 178 -6.57 -2.45 26.30
CA GLU A 178 -7.14 -3.77 26.04
C GLU A 178 -7.32 -3.97 24.53
N ALA A 179 -7.23 -5.22 24.07
CA ALA A 179 -7.45 -5.57 22.68
C ALA A 179 -8.32 -6.81 22.51
N GLU A 180 -9.23 -6.77 21.54
CA GLU A 180 -9.94 -7.94 21.03
C GLU A 180 -9.22 -8.47 19.78
N VAL A 181 -8.86 -9.76 19.81
CA VAL A 181 -8.16 -10.42 18.71
C VAL A 181 -8.96 -11.60 18.19
N ILE A 182 -9.14 -11.66 16.87
CA ILE A 182 -9.65 -12.86 16.18
C ILE A 182 -8.50 -13.39 15.33
N TRP A 183 -8.21 -14.70 15.45
CA TRP A 183 -7.12 -15.33 14.72
C TRP A 183 -7.61 -16.50 13.86
N GLY A 184 -8.23 -16.18 12.72
CA GLY A 184 -8.76 -17.16 11.76
C GLY A 184 -10.27 -17.04 11.56
N PHE A 185 -10.77 -17.72 10.52
CA PHE A 185 -12.19 -17.74 10.19
C PHE A 185 -13.00 -18.40 11.31
N GLU A 186 -14.05 -17.72 11.79
CA GLU A 186 -14.91 -18.17 12.90
C GLU A 186 -14.16 -18.50 14.20
N ALA A 187 -12.93 -18.01 14.36
CA ALA A 187 -12.17 -18.18 15.59
C ALA A 187 -12.83 -17.41 16.75
N PRO A 188 -12.72 -17.92 18.00
CA PRO A 188 -13.18 -17.19 19.17
C PRO A 188 -12.42 -15.87 19.34
N VAL A 189 -13.08 -14.87 19.91
CA VAL A 189 -12.45 -13.62 20.30
C VAL A 189 -11.55 -13.87 21.51
N LEU A 190 -10.28 -13.53 21.37
CA LEU A 190 -9.30 -13.48 22.45
C LEU A 190 -9.32 -12.08 23.06
N LYS A 191 -9.33 -12.01 24.40
CA LYS A 191 -9.11 -10.76 25.12
C LYS A 191 -7.66 -10.67 25.51
N CYS A 192 -7.00 -9.61 25.06
CA CYS A 192 -5.58 -9.41 25.28
C CYS A 192 -5.31 -8.07 25.97
N THR A 193 -4.27 -8.02 26.78
CA THR A 193 -3.81 -6.81 27.47
C THR A 193 -2.37 -6.53 27.09
N LEU A 194 -2.00 -5.24 27.02
CA LEU A 194 -0.63 -4.84 26.71
C LEU A 194 0.30 -5.41 27.79
N ALA A 195 1.32 -6.17 27.36
CA ALA A 195 2.34 -6.67 28.26
C ALA A 195 3.19 -5.49 28.79
N PRO A 196 3.64 -5.56 30.06
CA PRO A 196 4.46 -4.52 30.67
C PRO A 196 5.83 -4.34 30.00
#